data_AF-A0A1V5M8C7-F1
#
_entry.id   AF-A0A1V5M8C7-F1
#
_cell.length_a   1.000
_cell.length_b   1.000
_cell.length_c   1.000
_cell.angle_alpha   90.00
_cell.angle_beta   90.00
_cell.angle_gamma   90.00
#
_symmetry.space_group_name_H-M   'P 1'
#
loop_
_entity.id
_entity.type
_entity.pdbx_description
1 polymer ?
#
loop_
_entity_poly.entity_id
_entity_poly.type
_entity_poly.pdbx_seq_one_letter_code
_entity_poly.pdbx_strand_id
1 'polypeptide(L)'
;MGLICLHSAHLSKIFRRVLGTSGALRWRDIGEKQRFWNLEPGHPVTEGLGEYFELPAEEMYGERFDIPTPDKLVFISWYAGGDVFRSGCCWERGHGRIFYFQPGHELYPSFHDPNVLKVITNAVRWAAPRIIQSEKCRQAKEPLEEVPPKV
;
A
#
# COMPACT_ATOMS: atom_id res chain seq x y z
N MET A 1 9.31 -11.24 -2.73
CA MET A 1 9.31 -10.39 -1.52
C MET A 1 7.92 -9.80 -1.36
N GLY A 2 7.35 -9.81 -0.16
CA GLY A 2 6.11 -9.08 0.15
C GLY A 2 6.39 -8.03 1.22
N LEU A 3 5.78 -6.85 1.13
CA LEU A 3 5.90 -5.79 2.14
C LEU A 3 4.53 -5.21 2.45
N ILE A 4 4.16 -5.18 3.73
CA ILE A 4 2.96 -4.49 4.21
C ILE A 4 3.41 -3.39 5.15
N CYS A 5 3.09 -2.14 4.79
CA CYS A 5 3.40 -0.96 5.60
C CYS A 5 2.11 -0.47 6.24
N LEU A 6 2.10 -0.41 7.57
CA LEU A 6 0.94 -0.02 8.36
C LEU A 6 1.15 1.36 8.96
N HIS A 7 0.13 2.21 8.88
CA HIS A 7 0.06 3.48 9.60
C HIS A 7 1.34 4.34 9.45
N SER A 8 2.00 4.67 10.55
CA SER A 8 3.20 5.51 10.66
C SER A 8 4.42 4.95 9.91
N ALA A 9 4.34 3.71 9.41
CA ALA A 9 5.35 3.12 8.53
C ALA A 9 5.53 3.88 7.20
N HIS A 10 4.64 4.83 6.85
CA HIS A 10 4.82 5.71 5.70
C HIS A 10 6.12 6.54 5.76
N LEU A 11 6.68 6.80 6.95
CA LEU A 11 7.99 7.44 7.11
C LEU A 11 9.16 6.46 7.31
N SER A 12 8.88 5.16 7.32
CA SER A 12 9.92 4.14 7.46
C SER A 12 10.97 4.26 6.34
N LYS A 13 12.23 3.95 6.68
CA LYS A 13 13.34 4.01 5.71
C LYS A 13 13.06 3.12 4.49
N ILE A 14 12.45 1.95 4.70
CA ILE A 14 12.19 1.00 3.62
C ILE A 14 11.07 1.48 2.69
N PHE A 15 9.95 1.99 3.22
CA PHE A 15 8.83 2.48 2.41
C PHE A 15 9.27 3.63 1.50
N ARG A 16 9.95 4.63 2.07
CA ARG A 16 10.47 5.78 1.31
C ARG A 16 11.50 5.36 0.26
N ARG A 17 12.42 4.45 0.61
CA ARG A 17 13.44 3.96 -0.33
C ARG A 17 12.83 3.21 -1.51
N VAL A 18 11.80 2.40 -1.25
CA VAL A 18 11.17 1.56 -2.26
C VAL A 18 10.23 2.36 -3.17
N LEU A 19 9.57 3.39 -2.64
CA LEU A 19 8.68 4.24 -3.42
C LEU A 19 9.38 5.44 -4.09
N GLY A 20 10.51 5.91 -3.55
CA GLY A 20 11.30 6.98 -4.12
C GLY A 20 10.78 8.40 -3.81
N THR A 21 9.86 8.55 -2.86
CA THR A 21 9.27 9.83 -2.46
C THR A 21 9.41 10.08 -0.95
N SER A 22 9.01 11.27 -0.48
CA SER A 22 9.19 11.64 0.93
C SER A 22 8.26 10.86 1.87
N GLY A 23 7.10 10.41 1.39
CA GLY A 23 6.06 9.83 2.23
C GLY A 23 5.40 10.85 3.16
N ALA A 24 5.61 12.15 2.97
CA ALA A 24 5.01 13.20 3.79
C ALA A 24 3.49 13.29 3.55
N LEU A 25 2.74 13.66 4.58
CA LEU A 25 1.29 13.81 4.58
C LEU A 25 0.86 14.88 5.59
N ARG A 26 -0.40 15.32 5.51
CA ARG A 26 -1.04 16.11 6.58
C ARG A 26 -1.57 15.16 7.64
N TRP A 27 -1.54 15.56 8.91
CA TRP A 27 -2.06 14.74 10.00
C TRP A 27 -2.73 15.56 11.09
N ARG A 28 -3.61 14.94 11.88
CA ARG A 28 -4.26 15.50 13.06
C ARG A 28 -4.72 14.37 13.98
N ASP A 29 -4.37 14.46 15.25
CA ASP A 29 -4.81 13.51 16.27
C ASP A 29 -5.81 14.15 17.23
N ILE A 30 -7.10 13.89 17.00
CA ILE A 30 -8.22 14.32 17.86
C ILE A 30 -9.25 13.19 18.07
N GLY A 31 -8.90 11.95 17.71
CA GLY A 31 -9.79 10.79 17.81
C GLY A 31 -11.04 10.90 16.94
N GLU A 32 -10.89 11.29 15.67
CA GLU A 32 -12.04 11.48 14.79
C GLU A 32 -12.46 10.18 14.08
N LYS A 33 -13.75 10.08 13.75
CA LYS A 33 -14.28 8.94 13.00
C LYS A 33 -13.62 8.87 11.62
N GLN A 34 -13.20 7.66 11.26
CA GLN A 34 -12.68 7.36 9.94
C GLN A 34 -13.58 6.34 9.23
N ARG A 35 -13.89 6.58 7.96
CA ARG A 35 -14.59 5.62 7.09
C ARG A 35 -13.70 5.23 5.92
N PHE A 36 -13.50 3.94 5.72
CA PHE A 36 -12.74 3.38 4.60
C PHE A 36 -13.70 2.97 3.49
N TRP A 37 -13.69 3.66 2.36
CA TRP A 37 -14.44 3.27 1.17
C TRP A 37 -13.66 2.26 0.35
N ASN A 38 -14.28 1.11 0.08
CA ASN A 38 -13.75 0.05 -0.78
C ASN A 38 -13.95 0.43 -2.25
N LEU A 39 -12.86 0.78 -2.93
CA LEU A 39 -12.91 1.19 -4.33
C LEU A 39 -12.70 0.01 -5.31
N GLU A 40 -12.17 -1.10 -4.81
CA GLU A 40 -11.77 -2.24 -5.63
C GLU A 40 -12.36 -3.54 -5.03
N PRO A 41 -13.69 -3.73 -5.03
CA PRO A 41 -14.33 -4.86 -4.36
C PRO A 41 -13.93 -6.23 -4.92
N GLY A 42 -13.43 -6.28 -6.17
CA GLY A 42 -12.88 -7.50 -6.78
C GLY A 42 -11.42 -7.80 -6.43
N HIS A 43 -10.75 -6.96 -5.63
CA HIS A 43 -9.36 -7.15 -5.28
C HIS A 43 -9.20 -8.18 -4.13
N PRO A 44 -8.20 -9.08 -4.16
CA PRO A 44 -8.04 -10.09 -3.10
C PRO A 44 -7.90 -9.51 -1.68
N VAL A 45 -7.34 -8.30 -1.55
CA VAL A 45 -7.23 -7.59 -0.25
C VAL A 45 -8.60 -7.29 0.36
N THR A 46 -9.63 -7.10 -0.47
CA THR A 46 -10.98 -6.71 -0.04
C THR A 46 -11.92 -7.89 0.09
N GLU A 47 -11.42 -9.13 -0.03
CA GLU A 47 -12.24 -10.34 0.07
C GLU A 47 -13.00 -10.38 1.41
N GLY A 48 -14.33 -10.49 1.32
CA GLY A 48 -15.20 -10.55 2.48
C GLY A 48 -15.39 -9.22 3.22
N LEU A 49 -15.16 -8.09 2.54
CA LEU A 49 -15.51 -6.73 3.00
C LEU A 49 -16.70 -6.18 2.21
N GLY A 50 -17.43 -5.25 2.83
CA GLY A 50 -18.52 -4.52 2.17
C GLY A 50 -18.02 -3.32 1.36
N GLU A 51 -18.95 -2.41 1.05
CA GLU A 51 -18.67 -1.14 0.36
C GLU A 51 -17.78 -0.20 1.19
N TYR A 52 -17.88 -0.28 2.52
CA TYR A 52 -17.03 0.44 3.45
C TYR A 52 -17.00 -0.24 4.82
N PHE A 53 -16.08 0.18 5.68
CA PHE A 53 -16.11 -0.05 7.12
C PHE A 53 -15.64 1.22 7.85
N GLU A 54 -15.89 1.29 9.16
CA GLU A 54 -15.62 2.49 9.96
C GLU A 54 -14.81 2.16 11.20
N LEU A 55 -13.96 3.10 11.61
CA LEU A 55 -13.35 3.14 12.92
C LEU A 55 -13.91 4.34 13.69
N PRO A 56 -14.36 4.16 14.95
CA PRO A 56 -14.99 5.23 15.71
C PRO A 56 -14.04 6.37 16.06
N ALA A 57 -12.75 6.07 16.23
CA ALA A 57 -11.69 7.03 16.51
C ALA A 57 -10.38 6.54 15.90
N GLU A 58 -9.69 7.41 15.16
CA GLU A 58 -8.35 7.18 14.63
C GLU A 58 -7.63 8.52 14.36
N GLU A 59 -6.30 8.50 14.21
CA GLU A 59 -5.52 9.64 13.74
C GLU A 59 -5.86 9.93 12.26
N MET A 60 -6.14 11.20 11.97
CA MET A 60 -6.38 11.65 10.61
C MET A 60 -5.05 11.76 9.86
N TYR A 61 -4.93 11.06 8.74
CA TYR A 61 -3.98 11.39 7.67
C TYR A 61 -4.74 12.00 6.50
N GLY A 62 -4.15 12.97 5.83
CA GLY A 62 -4.80 13.76 4.79
C GLY A 62 -3.92 13.98 3.57
N GLU A 63 -4.57 14.11 2.41
CA GLU A 63 -3.91 14.51 1.17
C GLU A 63 -3.35 15.96 1.27
N ARG A 64 -2.26 16.30 0.56
CA ARG A 64 -1.48 15.48 -0.38
C ARG A 64 -0.54 14.51 0.36
N PHE A 65 -0.69 13.22 0.08
CA PHE A 65 0.25 12.17 0.47
C PHE A 65 1.32 12.03 -0.61
N ASP A 66 2.57 12.35 -0.26
CA ASP A 66 3.70 12.34 -1.19
C ASP A 66 4.22 10.92 -1.46
N ILE A 67 3.44 10.20 -2.26
CA ILE A 67 3.69 8.86 -2.78
C ILE A 67 3.53 8.85 -4.30
N PRO A 68 4.23 7.97 -5.03
CA PRO A 68 3.90 7.73 -6.42
C PRO A 68 2.46 7.23 -6.55
N THR A 69 1.82 7.48 -7.69
CA THR A 69 0.49 6.94 -7.99
C THR A 69 0.46 5.43 -7.71
N PRO A 70 -0.47 4.94 -6.88
CA PRO A 70 -0.65 3.50 -6.66
C PRO A 70 -0.97 2.77 -7.96
N ASP A 71 -0.43 1.56 -8.12
CA ASP A 71 -0.82 0.68 -9.23
C ASP A 71 -2.29 0.28 -9.08
N LYS A 72 -2.72 0.11 -7.82
CA LYS A 72 -4.12 -0.03 -7.43
C LYS A 72 -4.40 0.76 -6.15
N LEU A 73 -5.46 1.56 -6.18
CA LEU A 73 -5.99 2.27 -5.02
C LEU A 73 -7.20 1.49 -4.48
N VAL A 74 -6.99 0.77 -3.38
CA VAL A 74 -7.97 -0.16 -2.80
C VAL A 74 -8.94 0.56 -1.87
N PHE A 75 -8.43 1.50 -1.07
CA PHE A 75 -9.24 2.28 -0.13
C PHE A 75 -8.98 3.78 -0.25
N ILE A 76 -10.06 4.56 -0.16
CA ILE A 76 -10.01 5.97 0.24
C ILE A 76 -10.68 6.11 1.58
N SER A 77 -10.02 6.79 2.52
CA SER A 77 -10.62 7.17 3.78
C SER A 77 -11.23 8.56 3.70
N TRP A 78 -12.40 8.71 4.31
CA TRP A 78 -12.97 9.98 4.71
C TRP A 78 -12.86 10.11 6.23
N TYR A 79 -12.54 11.30 6.71
CA TYR A 79 -12.50 11.60 8.14
C TYR A 79 -13.54 12.66 8.51
N ALA A 80 -14.00 12.63 9.76
CA ALA A 80 -15.05 13.54 10.23
C ALA A 80 -14.68 15.04 10.11
N GLY A 81 -13.39 15.38 10.18
CA GLY A 81 -12.90 16.74 9.94
C GLY A 81 -12.90 17.17 8.47
N GLY A 82 -13.34 16.32 7.54
CA GLY A 82 -13.51 16.63 6.12
C GLY A 82 -12.32 16.26 5.23
N ASP A 83 -11.21 15.85 5.83
CA ASP A 83 -10.03 15.38 5.09
C ASP A 83 -10.29 14.01 4.44
N VAL A 84 -9.60 13.75 3.33
CA VAL A 84 -9.60 12.45 2.63
C VAL A 84 -8.18 11.94 2.46
N PHE A 85 -8.03 10.62 2.29
CA PHE A 85 -6.72 9.99 2.18
C PHE A 85 -6.75 8.71 1.36
N ARG A 86 -5.75 8.50 0.51
CA ARG A 86 -5.51 7.20 -0.14
C ARG A 86 -4.97 6.18 0.87
N SER A 87 -5.90 5.56 1.61
CA SER A 87 -5.62 4.75 2.81
C SER A 87 -5.30 3.29 2.54
N GLY A 88 -5.49 2.80 1.32
CA GLY A 88 -5.13 1.44 0.90
C GLY A 88 -4.49 1.47 -0.47
N CYS A 89 -3.18 1.28 -0.56
CA CYS A 89 -2.44 1.44 -1.81
C CYS A 89 -1.56 0.22 -2.12
N CYS A 90 -1.61 -0.24 -3.37
CA CYS A 90 -0.79 -1.34 -3.86
C CYS A 90 0.27 -0.84 -4.85
N TRP A 91 1.46 -1.43 -4.78
CA TRP A 91 2.51 -1.28 -5.78
C TRP A 91 3.23 -2.60 -6.07
N GLU A 92 3.84 -2.70 -7.24
CA GLU A 92 4.84 -3.71 -7.58
C GLU A 92 6.25 -3.09 -7.69
N ARG A 93 7.26 -3.81 -7.19
CA ARG A 93 8.69 -3.45 -7.28
C ARG A 93 9.50 -4.70 -7.56
N GLY A 94 9.98 -4.83 -8.79
CA GLY A 94 10.50 -6.10 -9.30
C GLY A 94 9.45 -7.20 -9.14
N HIS A 95 9.85 -8.36 -8.62
CA HIS A 95 8.93 -9.47 -8.29
C HIS A 95 8.16 -9.27 -6.97
N GLY A 96 8.34 -8.12 -6.31
CA GLY A 96 7.77 -7.84 -5.01
C GLY A 96 6.45 -7.09 -5.08
N ARG A 97 5.55 -7.39 -4.13
CA ARG A 97 4.28 -6.70 -3.93
C ARG A 97 4.28 -5.93 -2.62
N ILE A 98 3.78 -4.70 -2.67
CA ILE A 98 3.76 -3.78 -1.55
C ILE A 98 2.32 -3.34 -1.33
N PHE A 99 1.88 -3.39 -0.07
CA PHE A 99 0.60 -2.82 0.36
C PHE A 99 0.84 -1.81 1.47
N TYR A 100 0.30 -0.60 1.32
CA TYR A 100 0.19 0.37 2.39
C TYR A 100 -1.24 0.41 2.90
N PHE A 101 -1.40 0.38 4.22
CA PHE A 101 -2.70 0.47 4.86
C PHE A 101 -2.64 1.41 6.06
N GLN A 102 -3.51 2.42 6.08
CA GLN A 102 -3.39 3.54 7.02
C GLN A 102 -3.69 3.27 8.50
N PRO A 103 -4.70 2.48 8.92
CA PRO A 103 -5.10 2.47 10.32
C PRO A 103 -4.02 1.85 11.21
N GLY A 104 -3.87 2.34 12.44
CA GLY A 104 -2.98 1.72 13.42
C GLY A 104 -2.28 2.66 14.38
N HIS A 105 -2.85 3.83 14.67
CA HIS A 105 -2.30 4.73 15.67
C HIS A 105 -2.34 4.10 17.06
N GLU A 106 -1.27 4.28 17.83
CA GLU A 106 -0.99 3.55 19.07
C GLU A 106 -1.99 3.80 20.20
N LEU A 107 -2.72 4.93 20.16
CA LEU A 107 -3.71 5.29 21.18
C LEU A 107 -5.10 4.66 20.94
N TYR A 108 -5.35 4.12 19.74
CA TYR A 108 -6.65 3.57 19.37
C TYR A 108 -6.57 2.06 19.14
N PRO A 109 -7.62 1.29 19.49
CA PRO A 109 -7.63 -0.16 19.33
C PRO A 109 -7.91 -0.59 17.88
N SER A 110 -7.31 0.09 16.90
CA SER A 110 -7.57 -0.11 15.47
C SER A 110 -7.24 -1.53 15.01
N PHE A 111 -6.23 -2.17 15.61
CA PHE A 111 -5.89 -3.58 15.34
C PHE A 111 -6.80 -4.60 16.05
N HIS A 112 -7.77 -4.17 16.85
CA HIS A 112 -8.80 -5.07 17.40
C HIS A 112 -10.05 -5.12 16.51
N ASP A 113 -10.16 -4.24 15.52
CA ASP A 113 -11.26 -4.26 14.57
C ASP A 113 -11.15 -5.46 13.61
N PRO A 114 -12.21 -6.27 13.47
CA PRO A 114 -12.18 -7.48 12.65
C PRO A 114 -12.00 -7.18 11.15
N ASN A 115 -12.43 -6.02 10.65
CA ASN A 115 -12.23 -5.63 9.25
C ASN A 115 -10.77 -5.25 9.01
N VAL A 116 -10.15 -4.52 9.93
CA VAL A 116 -8.71 -4.17 9.87
C VAL A 116 -7.86 -5.45 9.84
N LEU A 117 -8.11 -6.39 10.76
CA LEU A 117 -7.40 -7.67 10.80
C LEU A 117 -7.64 -8.51 9.53
N LYS A 118 -8.85 -8.50 8.98
CA LYS A 118 -9.19 -9.18 7.73
C LYS A 118 -8.42 -8.58 6.55
N VAL A 119 -8.39 -7.25 6.41
CA VAL A 119 -7.61 -6.56 5.36
C VAL A 119 -6.14 -6.94 5.43
N ILE A 120 -5.54 -6.90 6.63
CA ILE A 120 -4.12 -7.25 6.83
C ILE A 120 -3.88 -8.72 6.45
N THR A 121 -4.75 -9.63 6.89
CA THR A 121 -4.64 -11.06 6.58
C THR A 121 -4.73 -11.31 5.07
N ASN A 122 -5.68 -10.67 4.40
CA ASN A 122 -5.84 -10.77 2.95
C ASN A 122 -4.63 -10.17 2.20
N ALA A 123 -4.10 -9.05 2.69
CA ALA A 123 -2.90 -8.43 2.14
C ALA A 123 -1.66 -9.31 2.29
N VAL A 124 -1.50 -10.03 3.41
CA VAL A 124 -0.41 -11.01 3.58
C VAL A 124 -0.48 -12.10 2.52
N ARG A 125 -1.67 -12.66 2.28
CA ARG A 125 -1.88 -13.68 1.24
C ARG A 125 -1.61 -13.11 -0.16
N TRP A 126 -2.11 -11.91 -0.45
CA TRP A 126 -1.92 -11.24 -1.73
C TRP A 126 -0.45 -10.88 -2.02
N ALA A 127 0.30 -10.47 -0.99
CA ALA A 127 1.70 -10.08 -1.07
C ALA A 127 2.68 -11.27 -1.06
N ALA A 128 2.18 -12.51 -0.93
CA ALA A 128 3.00 -13.70 -0.98
C ALA A 128 3.87 -13.74 -2.25
N PRO A 129 5.16 -14.15 -2.18
CA PRO A 129 6.02 -14.22 -3.36
C PRO A 129 5.44 -15.14 -4.42
N ARG A 130 5.27 -14.63 -5.65
CA ARG A 130 4.86 -15.43 -6.83
C ARG A 130 6.06 -15.97 -7.61
N ILE A 131 7.16 -15.21 -7.62
CA ILE A 131 8.40 -15.52 -8.31
C ILE A 131 9.54 -15.26 -7.32
N ILE A 132 10.45 -16.24 -7.20
CA ILE A 132 11.67 -16.14 -6.39
C ILE A 132 12.85 -16.34 -7.34
N GLN A 133 13.22 -15.27 -8.03
CA GLN A 133 14.32 -15.26 -8.99
C GLN A 133 15.23 -14.07 -8.71
N SER A 134 16.55 -14.30 -8.78
CA SER A 134 17.52 -13.20 -8.76
C SER A 134 17.65 -12.62 -10.16
N GLU A 135 17.45 -11.32 -10.27
CA GLU A 135 17.79 -10.58 -11.48
C GLU A 135 19.30 -10.56 -11.62
N LYS A 136 19.79 -10.98 -12.79
CA LYS A 136 21.21 -10.90 -13.14
C LYS A 136 21.33 -9.96 -14.33
N CYS A 137 21.94 -8.79 -14.11
CA CYS A 137 22.44 -7.99 -15.21
C CYS A 137 23.56 -8.81 -15.89
N ARG A 138 23.29 -9.34 -17.08
CA ARG A 138 24.25 -10.13 -17.85
C ARG A 138 24.67 -9.33 -19.07
N GLN A 139 25.97 -9.26 -19.32
CA GLN A 139 26.47 -8.83 -20.62
C GLN A 139 26.04 -9.88 -21.66
N ALA A 140 25.25 -9.48 -22.64
CA ALA A 140 24.94 -10.32 -23.79
C ALA A 140 26.20 -10.44 -24.66
N LYS A 141 26.91 -11.56 -24.55
CA LYS A 141 28.20 -11.78 -25.24
C LYS A 141 28.01 -12.07 -26.73
N GLU A 142 27.02 -12.90 -27.04
CA GLU A 142 26.72 -13.34 -28.40
C GLU A 142 25.29 -12.91 -28.75
N PRO A 143 25.07 -12.42 -29.98
CA PRO A 143 23.71 -12.15 -30.45
C PRO A 143 22.96 -13.47 -30.63
N LEU A 144 21.66 -13.46 -30.38
CA LEU A 144 20.80 -14.64 -30.56
C LEU A 144 20.54 -14.94 -32.04
N GLU A 145 20.79 -13.98 -32.92
CA GLU A 145 20.56 -14.03 -34.35
C GLU A 145 21.81 -13.53 -35.11
N GLU A 146 21.91 -13.85 -36.39
CA GLU A 146 22.98 -13.30 -37.23
C GLU A 146 22.85 -11.77 -37.34
N VAL A 147 23.92 -11.07 -36.96
CA VAL A 147 23.98 -9.61 -37.05
C VAL A 147 24.77 -9.24 -38.32
N PRO A 148 24.15 -8.56 -39.30
CA PRO A 148 24.86 -8.11 -40.49
C PRO A 148 25.98 -7.14 -40.11
N PRO A 149 27.09 -7.10 -40.89
CA PRO A 149 28.21 -6.22 -40.60
C PRO A 149 27.78 -4.75 -40.58
N LYS A 150 28.33 -3.98 -39.64
CA LYS A 150 28.17 -2.52 -39.64
C LYS A 150 28.88 -1.97 -40.87
N VAL A 151 28.13 -1.21 -41.69
CA VAL A 151 28.64 -0.45 -42.84
C VAL A 151 29.68 0.56 -42.38
#